data_AF-A0A0R0AQF0-F1
#
_entry.id   AF-A0A0R0AQF0-F1
#
_cell.length_a   1.000
_cell.length_b   1.000
_cell.length_c   1.000
_cell.angle_alpha   90.00
_cell.angle_beta   90.00
_cell.angle_gamma   90.00
#
_symmetry.space_group_name_H-M   'P 1'
#
loop_
_entity.id
_entity.type
_entity.pdbx_description
1 polymer ?
#
loop_
_entity_poly.entity_id
_entity_poly.type
_entity_poly.pdbx_seq_one_letter_code
_entity_poly.pdbx_strand_id
1 'polypeptide(L)'
;MEYCFYLDWTGWKPEVWAAWTQAILSAAAIYAASRLATRQERLTMRRRADACVGLITHAQDVLLDVVARPTLGSSIARIESLSQQLREVPLESVPDFRLTIAVRQASSAMSALHADLSARKTSISYGISRNEMAAREDVKRAATELDAAYALAIEAANELQSPTIRQRLAHWRFKRKNEKAQAGTH
;
A
#
# COMPACT_ATOMS: atom_id res chain seq x y z
N MET A 1 56.49 1.69 27.32
CA MET A 1 55.79 2.45 28.37
C MET A 1 54.31 2.25 28.15
N GLU A 2 53.73 1.37 28.95
CA GLU A 2 52.32 0.99 28.90
C GLU A 2 51.50 2.11 29.55
N TYR A 3 50.73 2.84 28.75
CA TYR A 3 49.69 3.72 29.27
C TYR A 3 48.44 2.86 29.54
N CYS A 4 48.39 2.25 30.72
CA CYS A 4 47.14 1.75 31.27
C CYS A 4 46.27 2.96 31.63
N PHE A 5 45.22 3.22 30.84
CA PHE A 5 44.13 4.12 31.19
C PHE A 5 43.40 3.54 32.42
N TYR A 6 43.92 3.82 33.61
CA TYR A 6 43.16 3.69 34.85
C TYR A 6 42.12 4.82 34.86
N LEU A 7 40.89 4.50 34.45
CA LEU A 7 39.73 5.33 34.75
C LEU A 7 39.51 5.25 36.26
N ASP A 8 40.10 6.18 37.02
CA ASP A 8 39.81 6.34 38.43
C ASP A 8 38.42 6.98 38.58
N TRP A 9 37.39 6.14 38.63
CA TRP A 9 35.98 6.56 38.71
C TRP A 9 35.61 7.24 40.04
N THR A 10 36.49 7.19 41.05
CA THR A 10 36.15 7.58 42.43
C THR A 10 36.34 9.08 42.73
N GLY A 11 37.02 9.82 41.85
CA GLY A 11 37.35 11.24 42.04
C GLY A 11 36.80 12.21 40.98
N TRP A 12 35.85 11.77 40.13
CA TRP A 12 35.38 12.59 39.02
C TRP A 12 34.49 13.74 39.49
N LYS A 13 34.85 14.97 39.10
CA LYS A 13 34.03 16.16 39.36
C LYS A 13 32.62 15.97 38.78
N PRO A 14 31.57 16.50 39.45
CA PRO A 14 30.19 16.35 39.01
C PRO A 14 29.96 16.84 37.57
N GLU A 15 30.78 17.78 37.07
CA GLU A 15 30.72 18.26 35.69
C GLU A 15 31.02 17.15 34.65
N VAL A 16 31.91 16.20 34.96
CA VAL A 16 32.29 15.11 34.04
C VAL A 16 31.18 14.07 33.95
N TRP A 17 30.52 13.77 35.08
CA TRP A 17 29.34 12.91 35.12
C TRP A 17 28.15 13.52 34.36
N ALA A 18 27.95 14.83 34.47
CA ALA A 18 26.92 15.54 33.71
C ALA A 18 27.21 15.50 32.20
N ALA A 19 28.46 15.71 31.78
CA ALA A 19 28.84 15.63 30.36
C ALA A 19 28.66 14.22 29.79
N TRP A 20 29.00 13.17 30.54
CA TRP A 20 28.86 11.79 30.09
C TRP A 20 27.40 11.35 30.01
N THR A 21 26.58 11.72 30.99
CA THR A 21 25.13 11.47 30.95
C THR A 21 24.47 12.22 29.80
N GLN A 22 24.86 13.48 29.53
CA GLN A 22 24.37 14.24 28.38
C GLN A 22 24.77 13.59 27.05
N ALA A 23 26.00 13.08 26.91
CA ALA A 23 26.44 12.39 25.71
C ALA A 23 25.66 11.09 25.46
N ILE A 24 25.42 10.29 26.51
CA ILE A 24 24.61 9.06 26.42
C ILE A 24 23.15 9.38 26.10
N LEU A 25 22.57 10.38 26.76
CA LEU A 25 21.19 10.80 26.49
C LEU A 25 21.03 11.31 25.06
N SER A 26 22.02 12.06 24.55
CA SER A 26 22.02 12.54 23.16
C SER A 26 22.10 11.37 22.18
N ALA A 27 23.00 10.41 22.40
CA ALA A 27 23.10 9.20 21.58
C ALA A 27 21.83 8.35 21.63
N ALA A 28 21.24 8.19 22.82
CA ALA A 28 19.98 7.48 23.02
C ALA A 28 18.81 8.20 22.33
N ALA A 29 18.76 9.52 22.37
CA ALA A 29 17.76 10.33 21.69
C ALA A 29 17.87 10.21 20.17
N ILE A 30 19.08 10.27 19.60
CA ILE A 30 19.32 10.08 18.16
C ILE A 30 18.93 8.66 17.73
N TYR A 31 19.27 7.65 18.54
CA TYR A 31 18.86 6.27 18.29
C TYR A 31 17.33 6.09 18.35
N ALA A 32 16.67 6.70 19.33
CA ALA A 32 15.22 6.66 19.46
C ALA A 32 14.53 7.38 18.29
N ALA A 33 15.04 8.55 17.89
CA ALA A 33 14.54 9.33 16.76
C ALA A 33 14.67 8.57 15.44
N SER A 34 15.84 7.99 15.15
CA SER A 34 16.05 7.15 13.95
C SER A 34 15.15 5.91 13.95
N ARG A 35 14.94 5.28 15.11
CA ARG A 35 14.01 4.16 15.25
C ARG A 35 12.55 4.56 15.09
N LEU A 36 12.18 5.78 15.49
CA LEU A 36 10.83 6.30 15.29
C LEU A 36 10.59 6.68 13.83
N ALA A 37 11.57 7.33 13.19
CA ALA A 37 11.52 7.70 11.78
C ALA A 37 11.33 6.48 10.87
N THR A 38 12.11 5.42 11.08
CA THR A 38 11.97 4.16 10.32
C THR A 38 10.62 3.47 10.52
N ARG A 39 9.99 3.63 11.70
CA ARG A 39 8.62 3.13 11.92
C ARG A 39 7.58 3.97 11.19
N GLN A 40 7.71 5.28 11.23
CA GLN A 40 6.82 6.19 10.52
C GLN A 40 6.90 5.98 9.01
N GLU A 41 8.10 5.82 8.46
CA GLU A 41 8.32 5.54 7.05
C GLU A 41 7.59 4.26 6.61
N ARG A 42 7.73 3.17 7.36
CA ARG A 42 7.03 1.91 7.08
C ARG A 42 5.51 2.02 7.17
N LEU A 43 4.99 2.76 8.15
CA LEU A 43 3.56 3.00 8.26
C LEU A 43 3.04 3.83 7.08
N THR A 44 3.81 4.83 6.65
CA THR A 44 3.47 5.66 5.49
C THR A 44 3.47 4.83 4.21
N MET A 45 4.48 3.97 4.00
CA MET A 45 4.51 3.04 2.87
C MET A 45 3.28 2.11 2.85
N ARG A 46 2.91 1.55 4.00
CA ARG A 46 1.70 0.70 4.12
C ARG A 46 0.42 1.45 3.76
N ARG A 47 0.21 2.63 4.36
CA ARG A 47 -0.96 3.47 4.08
C ARG A 47 -1.06 3.84 2.59
N ARG A 48 0.07 4.10 1.94
CA ARG A 48 0.10 4.38 0.49
C ARG A 48 -0.27 3.14 -0.33
N ALA A 49 0.24 1.96 0.03
CA ALA A 49 -0.15 0.72 -0.63
C ALA A 49 -1.65 0.42 -0.44
N ASP A 50 -2.17 0.55 0.79
CA ASP A 50 -3.58 0.36 1.10
C ASP A 50 -4.46 1.38 0.33
N ALA A 51 -4.01 2.62 0.18
CA ALA A 51 -4.72 3.63 -0.62
C ALA A 51 -4.77 3.27 -2.11
N CYS A 52 -3.67 2.75 -2.67
CA CYS A 52 -3.64 2.28 -4.06
C CYS A 52 -4.60 1.11 -4.28
N VAL A 53 -4.59 0.12 -3.38
CA VAL A 53 -5.53 -1.01 -3.41
C VAL A 53 -6.97 -0.49 -3.28
N GLY A 54 -7.23 0.41 -2.33
CA GLY A 54 -8.55 1.00 -2.12
C GLY A 54 -9.10 1.74 -3.35
N LEU A 55 -8.25 2.47 -4.08
CA LEU A 55 -8.64 3.11 -5.34
C LEU A 55 -9.03 2.09 -6.42
N ILE A 56 -8.28 0.99 -6.55
CA ILE A 56 -8.60 -0.08 -7.51
C ILE A 56 -9.91 -0.78 -7.11
N THR A 57 -10.09 -1.09 -5.82
CA THR A 57 -11.35 -1.65 -5.30
C THR A 57 -12.53 -0.72 -5.59
N HIS A 58 -12.36 0.58 -5.35
CA HIS A 58 -13.42 1.55 -5.64
C HIS A 58 -13.79 1.57 -7.13
N ALA A 59 -12.80 1.44 -8.02
CA ALA A 59 -13.06 1.33 -9.45
C ALA A 59 -13.83 0.05 -9.82
N GLN A 60 -13.54 -1.09 -9.17
CA GLN A 60 -14.31 -2.33 -9.34
C GLN A 60 -15.77 -2.13 -8.91
N ASP A 61 -16.00 -1.52 -7.74
CA ASP A 61 -17.36 -1.26 -7.23
C ASP A 61 -18.17 -0.39 -8.21
N VAL A 62 -17.53 0.63 -8.81
CA VAL A 62 -18.18 1.47 -9.82
C VAL A 62 -18.47 0.69 -11.10
N LEU A 63 -17.58 -0.20 -11.54
CA LEU A 63 -17.88 -1.05 -12.71
C LEU A 63 -19.09 -1.94 -12.48
N LEU A 64 -19.26 -2.50 -11.29
CA LEU A 64 -20.43 -3.33 -10.96
C LEU A 64 -21.74 -2.55 -11.12
N ASP A 65 -21.79 -1.29 -10.70
CA ASP A 65 -22.94 -0.39 -10.91
C ASP A 65 -23.14 -0.07 -12.41
N VAL A 66 -22.04 0.19 -13.12
CA VAL A 66 -22.07 0.57 -14.53
C VAL A 66 -22.49 -0.58 -15.45
N VAL A 67 -22.22 -1.85 -15.10
CA VAL A 67 -22.68 -3.03 -15.87
C VAL A 67 -24.20 -3.00 -16.11
N ALA A 68 -24.99 -2.52 -15.14
CA ALA A 68 -26.44 -2.45 -15.27
C ALA A 68 -26.86 -1.49 -16.40
N ARG A 69 -26.18 -0.34 -16.52
CA ARG A 69 -26.48 0.75 -17.46
C ARG A 69 -25.18 1.38 -18.01
N PRO A 70 -24.49 0.71 -18.95
CA PRO A 70 -23.14 1.11 -19.37
C PRO A 70 -23.11 2.35 -20.27
N THR A 71 -24.16 2.59 -21.04
CA THR A 71 -24.25 3.69 -22.01
C THR A 71 -24.82 4.99 -21.41
N LEU A 72 -25.22 4.96 -20.13
CA LEU A 72 -25.76 6.12 -19.43
C LEU A 72 -24.67 7.19 -19.30
N GLY A 73 -25.01 8.45 -19.58
CA GLY A 73 -24.04 9.55 -19.54
C GLY A 73 -23.34 9.72 -18.17
N SER A 74 -24.05 9.47 -17.07
CA SER A 74 -23.47 9.50 -15.72
C SER A 74 -22.48 8.35 -15.47
N SER A 75 -22.72 7.17 -16.06
CA SER A 75 -21.80 6.03 -15.97
C SER A 75 -20.47 6.35 -16.67
N ILE A 76 -20.55 6.94 -17.85
CA ILE A 76 -19.37 7.34 -18.65
C ILE A 76 -18.58 8.42 -17.91
N ALA A 77 -19.25 9.45 -17.37
CA ALA A 77 -18.59 10.51 -16.60
C ALA A 77 -17.94 9.99 -15.31
N ARG A 78 -18.54 8.98 -14.65
CA ARG A 78 -17.93 8.33 -13.47
C ARG A 78 -16.66 7.55 -13.85
N ILE A 79 -16.69 6.81 -14.95
CA ILE A 79 -15.50 6.09 -15.46
C ILE A 79 -14.40 7.09 -15.85
N GLU A 80 -14.76 8.19 -16.53
CA GLU A 80 -13.82 9.26 -16.87
C GLU A 80 -13.14 9.82 -15.61
N SER A 81 -13.94 10.20 -14.60
CA SER A 81 -13.43 10.72 -13.33
C SER A 81 -12.49 9.73 -12.64
N LEU A 82 -12.85 8.45 -12.58
CA LEU A 82 -11.98 7.41 -12.01
C LEU A 82 -10.70 7.22 -12.81
N SER A 83 -10.78 7.24 -14.14
CA SER A 83 -9.60 7.12 -15.00
C SER A 83 -8.62 8.26 -14.75
N GLN A 84 -9.14 9.48 -14.55
CA GLN A 84 -8.34 10.66 -14.23
C GLN A 84 -7.74 10.56 -12.82
N GLN A 85 -8.52 10.18 -11.82
CA GLN A 85 -8.02 9.95 -10.45
C GLN A 85 -6.88 8.94 -10.43
N LEU A 86 -7.00 7.82 -11.17
CA LEU A 86 -5.95 6.81 -11.29
C LEU A 86 -4.69 7.33 -12.01
N ARG A 87 -4.82 8.28 -12.96
CA ARG A 87 -3.67 8.91 -13.63
C ARG A 87 -2.96 9.93 -12.75
N GLU A 88 -3.72 10.62 -11.90
CA GLU A 88 -3.20 11.64 -10.98
C GLU A 88 -2.47 11.02 -9.78
N VAL A 89 -2.55 9.70 -9.58
CA VAL A 89 -1.81 9.01 -8.52
C VAL A 89 -0.30 9.24 -8.72
N PRO A 90 0.40 9.86 -7.75
CA PRO A 90 1.82 10.16 -7.88
C PRO A 90 2.65 8.87 -7.79
N LEU A 91 3.05 8.35 -8.94
CA LEU A 91 3.77 7.08 -9.08
C LEU A 91 5.13 7.07 -8.38
N GLU A 92 5.77 8.24 -8.25
CA GLU A 92 7.03 8.43 -7.54
C GLU A 92 6.91 8.16 -6.03
N SER A 93 5.70 8.27 -5.49
CA SER A 93 5.42 8.10 -4.07
C SER A 93 5.09 6.65 -3.68
N VAL A 94 4.95 5.76 -4.67
CA VAL A 94 4.50 4.38 -4.49
C VAL A 94 5.66 3.53 -3.95
N PRO A 95 5.44 2.76 -2.87
CA PRO A 95 6.52 2.02 -2.19
C PRO A 95 7.06 0.83 -3.00
N ASP A 96 6.32 0.35 -4.00
CA ASP A 96 6.67 -0.81 -4.81
C ASP A 96 6.33 -0.55 -6.29
N PHE A 97 7.24 -0.93 -7.20
CA PHE A 97 7.02 -0.86 -8.64
C PHE A 97 5.83 -1.72 -9.10
N ARG A 98 5.53 -2.83 -8.41
CA ARG A 98 4.37 -3.70 -8.73
C ARG A 98 3.05 -2.96 -8.55
N LEU A 99 2.93 -2.14 -7.50
CA LEU A 99 1.76 -1.30 -7.28
C LEU A 99 1.63 -0.25 -8.39
N THR A 100 2.75 0.32 -8.85
CA THR A 100 2.78 1.23 -10.00
C THR A 100 2.27 0.56 -11.27
N ILE A 101 2.66 -0.69 -11.53
CA ILE A 101 2.14 -1.48 -12.66
C ILE A 101 0.63 -1.68 -12.51
N ALA A 102 0.17 -2.11 -11.34
CA ALA A 102 -1.25 -2.36 -11.09
C ALA A 102 -2.11 -1.10 -11.30
N VAL A 103 -1.68 0.05 -10.75
CA VAL A 103 -2.39 1.33 -10.93
C VAL A 103 -2.41 1.76 -12.40
N ARG A 104 -1.29 1.61 -13.12
CA ARG A 104 -1.23 1.91 -14.56
C ARG A 104 -2.14 1.00 -15.38
N GLN A 105 -2.17 -0.29 -15.06
CA GLN A 105 -3.02 -1.27 -15.73
C GLN A 105 -4.49 -0.93 -15.51
N ALA A 106 -4.90 -0.66 -14.27
CA ALA A 106 -6.26 -0.22 -13.93
C ALA A 106 -6.63 1.09 -14.65
N SER A 107 -5.72 2.07 -14.66
CA SER A 107 -5.93 3.35 -15.36
C SER A 107 -6.11 3.16 -16.87
N SER A 108 -5.29 2.30 -17.49
CA SER A 108 -5.38 1.97 -18.91
C SER A 108 -6.69 1.27 -19.24
N ALA A 109 -7.10 0.28 -18.45
CA ALA A 109 -8.37 -0.43 -18.64
C ALA A 109 -9.57 0.52 -18.53
N MET A 110 -9.58 1.42 -17.53
CA MET A 110 -10.62 2.45 -17.40
C MET A 110 -10.64 3.44 -18.56
N SER A 111 -9.46 3.84 -19.04
CA SER A 111 -9.34 4.77 -20.17
C SER A 111 -9.83 4.15 -21.48
N ALA A 112 -9.49 2.89 -21.73
CA ALA A 112 -9.96 2.13 -22.89
C ALA A 112 -11.49 1.98 -22.84
N LEU A 113 -12.02 1.57 -21.69
CA LEU A 113 -13.47 1.46 -21.48
C LEU A 113 -14.18 2.79 -21.71
N HIS A 114 -13.64 3.89 -21.20
CA HIS A 114 -14.21 5.23 -21.44
C HIS A 114 -14.25 5.58 -22.93
N ALA A 115 -13.17 5.32 -23.67
CA ALA A 115 -13.11 5.57 -25.11
C ALA A 115 -14.16 4.74 -25.87
N ASP A 116 -14.27 3.45 -25.55
CA ASP A 116 -15.22 2.53 -26.17
C ASP A 116 -16.68 2.94 -25.89
N LEU A 117 -17.02 3.25 -24.64
CA LEU A 117 -18.36 3.69 -24.27
C LEU A 117 -18.72 5.05 -24.85
N SER A 118 -17.75 5.99 -24.93
CA SER A 118 -17.95 7.31 -25.53
C SER A 118 -18.17 7.23 -27.03
N ALA A 119 -17.39 6.41 -27.74
CA ALA A 119 -17.58 6.16 -29.17
C ALA A 119 -18.97 5.56 -29.44
N ARG A 120 -19.40 4.61 -28.60
CA ARG A 120 -20.72 3.98 -28.71
C ARG A 120 -21.85 4.96 -28.41
N LYS A 121 -21.74 5.84 -27.42
CA LYS A 121 -22.73 6.89 -27.15
C LYS A 121 -23.01 7.76 -28.37
N THR A 122 -21.97 8.13 -29.12
CA THR A 122 -22.10 8.90 -30.37
C THR A 122 -22.80 8.09 -31.47
N SER A 123 -22.60 6.77 -31.52
CA SER A 123 -23.24 5.87 -32.50
C SER A 123 -24.69 5.47 -32.19
N ILE A 124 -25.11 5.54 -30.91
CA ILE A 124 -26.45 5.14 -30.45
C ILE A 124 -27.56 6.04 -31.04
N SER A 125 -27.20 7.20 -31.60
CA SER A 125 -28.12 8.03 -32.39
C SER A 125 -28.77 7.29 -33.58
N TYR A 126 -28.30 6.10 -33.97
CA TYR A 126 -28.80 5.33 -35.13
C TYR A 126 -29.25 3.87 -34.85
N GLY A 127 -29.23 3.39 -33.59
CA GLY A 127 -29.70 2.02 -33.28
C GLY A 127 -29.38 1.54 -31.87
N ILE A 128 -30.41 1.13 -31.13
CA ILE A 128 -30.36 1.07 -29.64
C ILE A 128 -29.99 -0.32 -29.09
N SER A 129 -30.43 -1.43 -29.72
CA SER A 129 -30.43 -2.74 -29.02
C SER A 129 -29.11 -3.53 -29.10
N ARG A 130 -28.37 -3.48 -30.21
CA ARG A 130 -27.11 -4.27 -30.37
C ARG A 130 -25.92 -3.64 -29.63
N ASN A 131 -25.98 -2.33 -29.40
CA ASN A 131 -24.91 -1.56 -28.78
C ASN A 131 -24.81 -1.77 -27.26
N GLU A 132 -25.93 -2.05 -26.59
CA GLU A 132 -25.96 -2.20 -25.14
C GLU A 132 -25.38 -3.54 -24.67
N MET A 133 -25.66 -4.64 -25.39
CA MET A 133 -25.04 -5.94 -25.10
C MET A 133 -23.51 -5.90 -25.28
N ALA A 134 -23.03 -5.26 -26.36
CA ALA A 134 -21.60 -5.10 -26.59
C ALA A 134 -20.95 -4.21 -25.51
N ALA A 135 -21.59 -3.12 -25.11
CA ALA A 135 -21.11 -2.26 -24.04
C ALA A 135 -21.00 -3.00 -22.69
N ARG A 136 -21.92 -3.91 -22.37
CA ARG A 136 -21.81 -4.76 -21.18
C ARG A 136 -20.62 -5.70 -21.24
N GLU A 137 -20.34 -6.24 -22.42
CA GLU A 137 -19.19 -7.12 -22.62
C GLU A 137 -17.86 -6.36 -22.47
N ASP A 138 -17.79 -5.13 -22.98
CA ASP A 138 -16.64 -4.24 -22.81
C ASP A 138 -16.40 -3.92 -21.32
N VAL A 139 -17.47 -3.64 -20.56
CA VAL A 139 -17.38 -3.41 -19.11
C VAL A 139 -16.91 -4.67 -18.37
N LYS A 140 -17.41 -5.85 -18.73
CA LYS A 140 -16.94 -7.12 -18.12
C LYS A 140 -15.47 -7.38 -18.42
N ARG A 141 -15.04 -7.13 -19.66
CA ARG A 141 -13.63 -7.25 -20.03
C ARG A 141 -12.76 -6.31 -19.18
N ALA A 142 -13.16 -5.05 -19.07
CA ALA A 142 -12.47 -4.10 -18.20
C ALA A 142 -12.46 -4.55 -16.74
N ALA A 143 -13.55 -5.13 -16.24
CA ALA A 143 -13.61 -5.70 -14.89
C ALA A 143 -12.59 -6.83 -14.70
N THR A 144 -12.46 -7.75 -15.67
CA THR A 144 -11.43 -8.82 -15.59
C THR A 144 -10.00 -8.28 -15.60
N GLU A 145 -9.74 -7.20 -16.36
CA GLU A 145 -8.44 -6.54 -16.37
C GLU A 145 -8.16 -5.82 -15.03
N LEU A 146 -9.20 -5.25 -14.40
CA LEU A 146 -9.11 -4.67 -13.05
C LEU A 146 -8.89 -5.73 -11.97
N ASP A 147 -9.54 -6.89 -12.07
CA ASP A 147 -9.33 -8.01 -11.14
C ASP A 147 -7.88 -8.49 -11.16
N ALA A 148 -7.28 -8.57 -12.36
CA ALA A 148 -5.85 -8.89 -12.50
C ALA A 148 -4.96 -7.82 -11.86
N ALA A 149 -5.26 -6.54 -12.09
CA ALA A 149 -4.53 -5.43 -11.47
C ALA A 149 -4.67 -5.43 -9.94
N TYR A 150 -5.87 -5.72 -9.44
CA TYR A 150 -6.17 -5.82 -8.01
C TYR A 150 -5.40 -6.96 -7.34
N ALA A 151 -5.36 -8.14 -7.96
CA ALA A 151 -4.60 -9.28 -7.45
C ALA A 151 -3.12 -8.93 -7.29
N LEU A 152 -2.52 -8.27 -8.29
CA LEU A 152 -1.14 -7.79 -8.23
C LEU A 152 -0.95 -6.75 -7.11
N ALA A 153 -1.90 -5.84 -6.95
CA ALA A 153 -1.83 -4.81 -5.93
C ALA A 153 -1.92 -5.39 -4.51
N ILE A 154 -2.81 -6.36 -4.28
CA ILE A 154 -2.94 -7.07 -3.00
C ILE A 154 -1.68 -7.84 -2.67
N GLU A 155 -1.10 -8.55 -3.64
CA GLU A 155 0.10 -9.34 -3.40
C GLU A 155 1.26 -8.44 -2.94
N ALA A 156 1.48 -7.32 -3.63
CA ALA A 156 2.47 -6.33 -3.24
C ALA A 156 2.16 -5.67 -1.88
N ALA A 157 0.89 -5.35 -1.60
CA ALA A 157 0.49 -4.79 -0.32
C ALA A 157 0.70 -5.78 0.85
N ASN A 158 0.37 -7.06 0.65
CA ASN A 158 0.56 -8.11 1.64
C ASN A 158 2.05 -8.34 1.95
N GLU A 159 2.92 -8.27 0.94
CA GLU A 159 4.36 -8.35 1.14
C GLU A 159 4.89 -7.22 2.03
N LEU A 160 4.39 -5.98 1.85
CA LEU A 160 4.70 -4.83 2.70
C LEU A 160 4.15 -4.96 4.13
N GLN A 161 3.09 -5.75 4.32
CA GLN A 161 2.52 -6.07 5.62
C GLN A 161 3.29 -7.16 6.37
N SER A 162 4.12 -7.97 5.68
CA SER A 162 4.94 -9.04 6.26
C SER A 162 5.57 -8.65 7.60
N PRO A 163 5.36 -9.44 8.68
CA PRO A 163 5.91 -9.12 9.99
C PRO A 163 7.43 -9.08 9.93
N THR A 164 8.01 -8.05 10.56
CA THR A 164 9.47 -7.90 10.63
C THR A 164 10.12 -9.16 11.21
N ILE A 165 11.38 -9.44 10.87
CA ILE A 165 12.15 -10.57 11.45
C ILE A 165 12.05 -10.60 12.99
N ARG A 166 12.01 -9.43 13.66
CA ARG A 166 11.78 -9.32 15.11
C ARG A 166 10.38 -9.76 15.55
N GLN A 167 9.33 -9.44 14.79
CA GLN A 167 7.96 -9.91 15.05
C GLN A 167 7.83 -11.40 14.77
N ARG A 168 8.47 -11.93 13.72
CA ARG A 168 8.56 -13.38 13.46
C ARG A 168 9.28 -14.11 14.60
N LEU A 169 10.40 -13.56 15.08
CA LEU A 169 11.15 -14.10 16.23
C LEU A 169 10.35 -14.01 17.54
N ALA A 170 9.63 -12.91 17.78
CA ALA A 170 8.77 -12.76 18.95
C ALA A 170 7.61 -13.77 18.93
N HIS A 171 6.96 -13.94 17.77
CA HIS A 171 5.91 -14.93 17.55
C HIS A 171 6.43 -16.36 17.74
N TRP A 172 7.60 -16.67 17.19
CA TRP A 172 8.25 -17.97 17.38
C TRP A 172 8.60 -18.25 18.85
N ARG A 173 9.10 -17.24 19.58
CA ARG A 173 9.36 -17.37 21.02
C ARG A 173 8.07 -17.57 21.83
N PHE A 174 6.99 -16.90 21.45
CA PHE A 174 5.68 -17.05 22.09
C PHE A 174 5.11 -18.45 21.85
N LYS A 175 5.19 -18.96 20.62
CA LYS A 175 4.78 -20.31 20.25
C LYS A 175 5.53 -21.39 21.07
N ARG A 176 6.86 -21.27 21.19
CA ARG A 176 7.66 -22.19 22.02
C ARG A 176 7.33 -22.16 23.51
N LYS A 177 6.88 -21.02 24.05
CA LYS A 177 6.44 -20.93 25.45
C LYS A 177 5.11 -21.66 25.66
N ASN A 178 4.17 -21.54 24.73
CA ASN A 178 2.88 -22.22 24.82
C ASN A 178 3.02 -23.74 24.67
N GLU A 179 3.90 -24.20 23.77
CA GLU A 179 4.20 -25.64 23.61
C GLU A 179 4.82 -26.25 24.89
N LYS A 180 5.69 -25.51 25.58
CA LYS A 180 6.25 -25.94 26.88
C LYS A 180 5.23 -25.91 28.02
N ALA A 181 4.29 -24.97 28.00
CA ALA A 181 3.23 -24.89 29.01
C ALA A 181 2.24 -26.06 28.88
N GLN A 182 1.95 -26.51 27.65
CA GLN A 182 1.10 -27.67 27.41
C GLN A 182 1.79 -29.01 27.71
N ALA A 183 3.12 -29.08 27.55
CA ALA A 183 3.90 -30.29 27.86
C ALA A 183 4.20 -30.50 29.36
N GLY A 184 3.96 -29.49 30.21
CA GLY A 184 4.18 -29.56 31.67
C GLY A 184 2.93 -29.89 32.50
N THR A 185 1.79 -30.16 31.85
CA THR A 185 0.48 -30.46 32.48
C THR A 185 0.09 -31.94 32.42
N HIS A 186 1.04 -32.85 32.14
CA HIS A 186 0.84 -34.29 32.20
C HIS A 186 1.71 -34.94 33.27
#